data_AF-A0A4D8Q5H1-F1
#
_entry.id   AF-A0A4D8Q5H1-F1
#
_cell.length_a   1.000
_cell.length_b   1.000
_cell.length_c   1.000
_cell.angle_alpha   90.00
_cell.angle_beta   90.00
_cell.angle_gamma   90.00
#
_symmetry.space_group_name_H-M   'P 1'
#
loop_
_entity.id
_entity.type
_entity.pdbx_description
1 polymer ?
#
loop_
_entity_poly.entity_id
_entity_poly.type
_entity_poly.pdbx_seq_one_letter_code
_entity_poly.pdbx_strand_id
1 'polypeptide(L)'
;MQPVSAHPCAPAFERSDAAIHPAVPAVGQSTSPARAGGEPLARVIRLATTGVWVVKRHGRMLEIDGRLNWNCPRTLASDAERAGVVLSDLVVNTGHQL
;
A
#
# COMPACT_ATOMS: atom_id res chain seq x y z
N MET A 1 -19.00 39.99 35.67
CA MET A 1 -18.70 38.76 34.92
C MET A 1 -17.56 39.09 33.95
N GLN A 2 -16.31 38.83 34.30
CA GLN A 2 -15.15 38.94 33.40
C GLN A 2 -14.67 37.51 33.06
N PRO A 3 -14.27 37.20 31.82
CA PRO A 3 -13.68 35.91 31.52
C PRO A 3 -12.19 35.90 31.89
N VAL A 4 -11.80 35.01 32.80
CA VAL A 4 -10.40 34.64 33.04
C VAL A 4 -9.94 33.76 31.89
N SER A 5 -8.96 34.24 31.12
CA SER A 5 -8.33 33.51 30.03
C SER A 5 -7.42 32.42 30.61
N ALA A 6 -7.87 31.17 30.57
CA ALA A 6 -7.05 30.01 30.92
C ALA A 6 -6.09 29.71 29.76
N HIS A 7 -4.79 29.88 30.02
CA HIS A 7 -3.72 29.67 29.07
C HIS A 7 -3.61 28.19 28.69
N PRO A 8 -3.60 27.79 27.41
CA PRO A 8 -3.24 26.43 27.06
C PRO A 8 -1.75 26.21 27.30
N CYS A 9 -1.46 25.30 28.23
CA CYS A 9 -0.17 24.67 28.43
C CYS A 9 0.17 23.86 27.17
N ALA A 10 0.85 24.49 26.21
CA ALA A 10 1.47 23.80 25.09
C ALA A 10 2.98 23.71 25.36
N PRO A 11 3.61 22.54 25.25
CA PRO A 11 5.06 22.47 25.32
C PRO A 11 5.65 23.27 24.15
N ALA A 12 6.53 24.23 24.46
CA ALA A 12 7.33 24.90 23.46
C ALA A 12 8.32 23.86 22.92
N PHE A 13 8.02 23.29 21.75
CA PHE A 13 9.02 22.57 21.00
C PHE A 13 10.06 23.59 20.54
N GLU A 14 11.19 23.61 21.24
CA GLU A 14 12.39 24.31 20.81
C GLU A 14 12.70 23.82 19.39
N ARG A 15 12.51 24.68 18.39
CA ARG A 15 12.97 24.39 17.03
C ARG A 15 14.49 24.28 17.13
N SER A 16 15.02 23.06 17.07
CA SER A 16 16.44 22.85 16.82
C SER A 16 16.82 23.69 15.61
N ASP A 17 17.74 24.63 15.82
CA ASP A 17 18.36 25.42 14.77
C ASP A 17 19.05 24.43 13.82
N ALA A 18 18.35 24.09 12.74
CA ALA A 18 18.91 23.28 11.68
C ALA A 18 20.01 24.12 11.06
N ALA A 19 21.26 23.75 11.36
CA ALA A 19 22.44 24.31 10.75
C ALA A 19 22.18 24.51 9.25
N ILE A 20 22.35 25.74 8.78
CA ILE A 20 22.22 26.08 7.36
C ILE A 20 23.37 25.38 6.64
N HIS A 21 23.10 24.17 6.16
CA HIS A 21 23.99 23.49 5.23
C HIS A 21 23.98 24.27 3.91
N PRO A 22 25.13 24.52 3.28
CA PRO A 22 25.16 25.21 1.99
C PRO A 22 24.32 24.43 0.97
N ALA A 23 23.36 25.13 0.36
CA ALA A 23 22.47 24.57 -0.64
C ALA A 23 23.27 24.15 -1.88
N VAL A 24 23.55 22.85 -1.98
CA VAL A 24 23.91 22.23 -3.25
C VAL A 24 22.63 22.23 -4.09
N PRO A 25 22.63 22.70 -5.35
CA PRO A 25 21.43 22.63 -6.18
C PRO A 25 21.03 21.16 -6.29
N ALA A 26 19.89 20.83 -5.68
CA ALA A 26 19.25 19.56 -5.88
C ALA A 26 18.91 19.48 -7.36
N VAL A 27 19.65 18.65 -8.11
CA VAL A 27 19.10 18.01 -9.30
C VAL A 27 17.91 17.21 -8.77
N GLY A 28 16.77 17.89 -8.78
CA GLY A 28 15.47 17.37 -8.44
C GLY A 28 15.08 16.39 -9.52
N GLN A 29 15.51 15.15 -9.34
CA GLN A 29 14.96 14.00 -9.99
C GLN A 29 15.18 12.84 -9.02
N SER A 30 14.34 12.78 -7.98
CA SER A 30 13.86 11.47 -7.55
C SER A 30 13.02 10.94 -8.72
N THR A 31 13.71 10.50 -9.76
CA THR A 31 13.16 9.54 -10.70
C THR A 31 12.87 8.34 -9.83
N SER A 32 11.65 8.27 -9.29
CA SER A 32 10.98 6.98 -9.22
C SER A 32 11.28 6.35 -10.57
N PRO A 33 12.03 5.24 -10.64
CA PRO A 33 12.32 4.63 -11.92
C PRO A 33 10.96 4.49 -12.58
N ALA A 34 10.80 5.13 -13.74
CA ALA A 34 9.64 4.91 -14.58
C ALA A 34 9.64 3.39 -14.78
N ARG A 35 8.82 2.70 -13.99
CA ARG A 35 8.77 1.24 -14.00
C ARG A 35 8.52 0.91 -15.45
N ALA A 36 9.45 0.18 -16.05
CA ALA A 36 9.36 -0.28 -17.43
C ALA A 36 7.90 -0.65 -17.69
N GLY A 37 7.27 0.03 -18.65
CA GLY A 37 5.82 0.14 -18.82
C GLY A 37 5.16 -1.17 -19.24
N GLY A 38 5.25 -2.19 -18.38
CA GLY A 38 4.47 -3.40 -18.44
C GLY A 38 3.14 -3.19 -17.73
N GLU A 39 2.11 -3.82 -18.28
CA GLU A 39 0.87 -4.17 -17.59
C GLU A 39 1.15 -4.56 -16.13
N PRO A 40 0.64 -3.82 -15.11
CA PRO A 40 1.01 -4.10 -13.73
C PRO A 40 0.47 -5.45 -13.29
N LEU A 41 1.32 -6.25 -12.64
CA LEU A 41 0.96 -7.57 -12.13
C LEU A 41 -0.21 -7.48 -11.15
N ALA A 42 -1.05 -8.50 -11.16
CA ALA A 42 -2.16 -8.61 -10.24
C ALA A 42 -1.64 -9.07 -8.87
N ARG A 43 -1.81 -8.23 -7.84
CA ARG A 43 -1.29 -8.48 -6.50
C ARG A 43 -2.14 -9.50 -5.78
N VAL A 44 -1.51 -10.56 -5.27
CA VAL A 44 -2.16 -11.58 -4.44
C VAL A 44 -2.21 -11.11 -2.98
N ILE A 45 -3.37 -11.20 -2.35
CA ILE A 45 -3.57 -10.84 -0.94
C ILE A 45 -4.25 -12.02 -0.24
N ARG A 46 -3.66 -12.48 0.88
CA ARG A 46 -4.29 -13.43 1.78
C ARG A 46 -4.89 -12.69 2.97
N LEU A 47 -6.21 -12.80 3.13
CA LEU A 47 -6.91 -12.31 4.32
C LEU A 47 -6.72 -13.36 5.43
N ALA A 48 -5.75 -13.15 6.32
CA ALA A 48 -5.29 -14.15 7.29
C ALA A 48 -6.39 -14.61 8.24
N THR A 49 -7.27 -13.69 8.66
CA THR A 49 -8.36 -13.96 9.60
C THR A 49 -9.43 -14.89 9.02
N THR A 50 -9.70 -14.81 7.71
CA THR A 50 -10.73 -15.65 7.04
C THR A 50 -10.13 -16.77 6.19
N GLY A 51 -8.82 -16.75 5.95
CA GLY A 51 -8.12 -17.72 5.11
C GLY A 51 -8.36 -17.56 3.61
N VAL A 52 -9.13 -16.55 3.18
CA VAL A 52 -9.44 -16.34 1.76
C VAL A 52 -8.36 -15.54 1.05
N TRP A 53 -8.27 -15.76 -0.25
CA TRP A 53 -7.33 -15.14 -1.17
C TRP A 53 -8.11 -14.20 -2.10
N VAL A 54 -7.57 -13.02 -2.33
CA VAL A 54 -8.14 -12.02 -3.23
C VAL A 54 -7.05 -11.42 -4.10
N VAL A 55 -7.42 -10.81 -5.22
CA VAL A 55 -6.47 -10.22 -6.17
C VAL A 55 -6.80 -8.76 -6.39
N LYS A 56 -5.77 -7.91 -6.40
CA LYS A 56 -5.90 -6.47 -6.65
C LYS A 56 -5.05 -6.05 -7.84
N ARG A 57 -5.62 -5.30 -8.78
CA ARG A 57 -4.92 -4.69 -9.92
C ARG A 57 -5.34 -3.22 -10.06
N HIS A 58 -4.39 -2.33 -10.33
CA HIS A 58 -4.65 -0.88 -10.45
C HIS A 58 -5.47 -0.27 -9.30
N GLY A 59 -5.22 -0.68 -8.06
CA GLY A 59 -5.95 -0.11 -6.93
C GLY A 59 -7.33 -0.73 -6.66
N ARG A 60 -7.82 -1.66 -7.50
CA ARG A 60 -9.16 -2.25 -7.41
C ARG A 60 -9.11 -3.76 -7.24
N MET A 61 -10.13 -4.33 -6.59
CA MET A 61 -10.29 -5.79 -6.56
C MET A 61 -10.56 -6.28 -7.98
N LEU A 62 -9.86 -7.33 -8.38
CA LEU A 62 -10.01 -7.94 -9.69
C LEU A 62 -10.96 -9.13 -9.58
N GLU A 63 -12.05 -9.06 -10.33
CA GLU A 63 -12.92 -10.21 -10.56
C GLU A 63 -12.32 -11.06 -11.69
N ILE A 64 -12.32 -12.39 -11.50
CA ILE A 64 -11.89 -13.36 -12.48
C ILE A 64 -13.01 -14.38 -12.62
N ASP A 65 -13.61 -14.50 -13.81
CA ASP A 65 -14.70 -15.45 -14.10
C ASP A 65 -15.89 -15.30 -13.12
N GLY A 66 -16.29 -14.06 -12.81
CA GLY A 66 -17.38 -13.76 -11.86
C GLY A 66 -17.02 -13.96 -10.38
N ARG A 67 -15.75 -14.25 -10.06
CA ARG A 67 -15.29 -14.55 -8.70
C ARG A 67 -14.31 -13.50 -8.17
N LEU A 68 -14.53 -13.07 -6.92
CA LEU A 68 -13.69 -12.08 -6.21
C LEU A 68 -12.79 -12.67 -5.11
N ASN A 69 -13.04 -13.90 -4.67
CA ASN A 69 -12.28 -14.52 -3.57
C ASN A 69 -12.13 -16.04 -3.75
N TRP A 70 -11.02 -16.59 -3.25
CA TRP A 70 -10.67 -18.01 -3.33
C TRP A 70 -10.34 -18.60 -1.96
N ASN A 71 -10.74 -19.85 -1.73
CA ASN A 71 -10.41 -20.56 -0.49
C ASN A 71 -9.02 -21.23 -0.52
N CYS A 72 -8.40 -21.32 -1.70
CA CYS A 72 -7.14 -22.03 -1.92
C CYS A 72 -6.27 -21.28 -2.95
N PRO A 73 -4.96 -21.11 -2.69
CA PRO A 73 -4.06 -20.40 -3.61
C PRO A 73 -3.91 -21.12 -4.96
N ARG A 74 -4.03 -22.45 -4.98
CA ARG A 74 -3.95 -23.24 -6.22
C ARG A 74 -5.09 -22.93 -7.16
N THR A 75 -6.33 -22.90 -6.65
CA THR A 75 -7.51 -22.57 -7.46
C THR A 75 -7.42 -21.14 -8.00
N LEU A 76 -6.92 -20.21 -7.17
CA LEU A 76 -6.67 -18.83 -7.63
C LEU A 76 -5.69 -18.79 -8.81
N ALA A 77 -4.55 -19.49 -8.70
CA ALA A 77 -3.54 -19.54 -9.76
C ALA A 77 -4.13 -20.11 -11.06
N SER A 78 -4.83 -21.23 -10.99
CA SER A 78 -5.46 -21.84 -12.16
C SER A 78 -6.52 -20.96 -12.83
N ASP A 79 -7.33 -20.25 -12.03
CA ASP A 79 -8.33 -19.32 -12.57
C ASP A 79 -7.66 -18.09 -13.21
N ALA A 80 -6.60 -17.57 -12.61
CA ALA A 80 -5.83 -16.46 -13.15
C ALA A 80 -5.13 -16.83 -14.47
N GLU A 81 -4.50 -18.01 -14.53
CA GLU A 81 -3.90 -18.55 -15.76
C GLU A 81 -4.93 -18.67 -16.88
N ARG A 82 -6.10 -19.26 -16.58
CA ARG A 82 -7.21 -19.42 -17.53
C ARG A 82 -7.73 -18.08 -18.05
N ALA A 83 -7.69 -17.03 -17.23
CA ALA A 83 -8.12 -15.68 -17.59
C ALA A 83 -7.00 -14.79 -18.17
N GLY A 84 -5.77 -15.31 -18.34
CA GLY A 84 -4.62 -14.53 -18.82
C GLY A 84 -4.15 -13.45 -17.84
N VAL A 85 -4.46 -13.60 -16.55
CA VAL A 85 -4.05 -12.67 -15.49
C VAL A 85 -2.71 -13.11 -14.92
N VAL A 86 -1.66 -12.32 -15.16
CA VAL A 86 -0.34 -12.56 -14.56
C VAL A 86 -0.36 -12.12 -13.10
N LEU A 87 -0.21 -13.08 -12.19
CA LEU A 87 -0.12 -12.85 -10.76
C LEU A 87 1.29 -12.40 -10.36
N SER A 88 1.34 -11.61 -9.29
CA SER A 88 2.60 -11.28 -8.59
C SER A 88 3.02 -12.44 -7.70
N ASP A 89 4.30 -12.82 -7.73
CA ASP A 89 4.88 -13.82 -6.82
C ASP A 89 4.88 -13.37 -5.34
N LEU A 90 4.77 -12.05 -5.11
CA LEU A 90 4.61 -11.51 -3.77
C LEU A 90 3.15 -11.63 -3.29
N VAL A 91 2.96 -12.37 -2.19
CA VAL A 91 1.70 -12.46 -1.45
C VAL A 91 1.72 -11.49 -0.29
N VAL A 92 0.72 -10.61 -0.21
CA VAL A 92 0.50 -9.75 0.95
C VAL A 92 -0.42 -10.45 1.93
N ASN A 93 0.08 -10.77 3.12
CA ASN A 93 -0.75 -11.27 4.22
C ASN A 93 -1.33 -10.08 4.99
N THR A 94 -2.66 -10.03 5.14
CA THR A 94 -3.35 -8.97 5.88
C THR A 94 -4.20 -9.56 7.00
N GLY A 95 -4.20 -8.89 8.17
CA GLY A 95 -4.89 -9.35 9.37
C GLY A 95 -3.98 -10.18 10.29
N HIS A 96 -4.51 -10.55 11.45
CA HIS A 96 -3.83 -11.42 12.40
C HIS A 96 -4.28 -12.87 12.21
N GLN A 97 -3.32 -13.79 12.32
CA GLN A 97 -3.60 -15.22 12.41
C GLN A 97 -4.10 -15.52 13.83
N LEU A 98 -5.23 -16.23 13.93
CA LEU A 98 -5.80 -16.70 15.19
C LEU A 98 -5.07 -17.96 15.68
#